data_AF-A0A6M5JCG7-F1
#
_entry.id   AF-A0A6M5JCG7-F1
#
_cell.length_a   1.000
_cell.length_b   1.000
_cell.length_c   1.000
_cell.angle_alpha   90.00
_cell.angle_beta   90.00
_cell.angle_gamma   90.00
#
_symmetry.space_group_name_H-M   'P 1'
#
loop_
_entity.id
_entity.type
_entity.pdbx_description
1 polymer ?
#
loop_
_entity_poly.entity_id
_entity_poly.type
_entity_poly.pdbx_seq_one_letter_code
_entity_poly.pdbx_strand_id
1 'polypeptide(L)'
;MFKEFKAFINRGNVMDLAVAVIIGAAFGKIVTSLTDDIIMPMIGKIFGGLDFSGYFLTLGPIPADYKGSLASYADLKKAGVPLLGYGEFVTQVVNFVIVAFIIFLLLRAVNKAMASVAADKAREEAATPAPDSAEVVLLREIRDELQKRSGAA
;
A
#
# COMPACT_ATOMS: atom_id res chain seq x y z
N MET A 1 -30.43 -17.25 -17.54
CA MET A 1 -29.30 -16.29 -17.63
C MET A 1 -29.21 -15.32 -16.44
N PHE A 2 -30.09 -14.32 -16.28
CA PHE A 2 -29.92 -13.32 -15.20
C PHE A 2 -29.99 -13.90 -13.76
N LYS A 3 -30.87 -14.88 -13.54
CA LYS A 3 -30.95 -15.61 -12.25
C LYS A 3 -29.71 -16.48 -11.98
N GLU A 4 -29.16 -17.13 -13.01
CA GLU A 4 -27.94 -17.94 -12.92
C GLU A 4 -26.71 -17.07 -12.70
N PHE A 5 -26.65 -15.90 -13.34
CA PHE A 5 -25.60 -14.90 -13.14
C PHE A 5 -25.61 -14.34 -11.72
N LYS A 6 -26.78 -14.00 -11.18
CA LYS A 6 -26.91 -13.59 -9.78
C LYS A 6 -26.50 -14.70 -8.82
N ALA A 7 -26.87 -15.95 -9.09
CA ALA A 7 -26.45 -17.11 -8.28
C ALA A 7 -24.93 -17.35 -8.35
N PHE A 8 -24.31 -17.07 -9.50
CA PHE A 8 -22.86 -17.16 -9.69
C PHE A 8 -22.10 -16.08 -8.91
N ILE A 9 -22.54 -14.82 -8.99
CA ILE A 9 -21.94 -13.70 -8.24
C ILE A 9 -22.14 -13.86 -6.73
N ASN A 10 -23.28 -14.42 -6.31
CA ASN A 10 -23.57 -14.69 -4.90
C ASN A 10 -22.70 -15.81 -4.30
N ARG A 11 -21.86 -16.50 -5.09
CA ARG A 11 -20.75 -17.28 -4.50
C ARG A 11 -19.75 -16.28 -3.93
N GLY A 12 -19.78 -16.06 -2.61
CA GLY A 12 -19.00 -15.03 -1.90
C GLY A 12 -17.54 -14.90 -2.33
N ASN A 13 -16.87 -16.02 -2.63
CA ASN A 13 -15.50 -16.05 -3.13
C ASN A 13 -15.27 -15.23 -4.43
N VAL A 14 -16.26 -15.09 -5.30
CA VAL A 14 -16.15 -14.34 -6.57
C VAL A 14 -16.24 -12.83 -6.31
N MET A 15 -17.10 -12.40 -5.38
CA MET A 15 -17.26 -10.99 -5.05
C MET A 15 -16.01 -10.45 -4.34
N ASP A 16 -15.49 -11.19 -3.36
CA ASP A 16 -14.28 -10.78 -2.62
C ASP A 16 -13.06 -10.73 -3.52
N LEU A 17 -12.92 -11.70 -4.44
CA LEU A 17 -11.88 -11.68 -5.46
C LEU A 17 -12.02 -10.46 -6.38
N ALA A 18 -13.23 -10.15 -6.86
CA ALA A 18 -13.46 -9.02 -7.74
C ALA A 18 -13.09 -7.69 -7.05
N VAL A 19 -13.49 -7.52 -5.79
CA VAL A 19 -13.13 -6.34 -4.98
C VAL A 19 -11.61 -6.26 -4.80
N ALA A 20 -10.95 -7.37 -4.45
CA ALA A 20 -9.50 -7.40 -4.27
C ALA A 20 -8.74 -7.02 -5.56
N VAL A 21 -9.16 -7.52 -6.72
CA VAL A 21 -8.53 -7.21 -8.02
C VAL A 21 -8.74 -5.74 -8.40
N ILE A 22 -9.96 -5.21 -8.25
CA ILE A 22 -10.26 -3.82 -8.59
C ILE A 22 -9.48 -2.86 -7.67
N ILE A 23 -9.50 -3.11 -6.36
CA ILE A 23 -8.75 -2.31 -5.39
C ILE A 23 -7.26 -2.44 -5.65
N GLY A 24 -6.74 -3.64 -5.93
CA GLY A 24 -5.34 -3.86 -6.26
C GLY A 24 -4.89 -3.09 -7.51
N ALA A 25 -5.70 -3.11 -8.57
CA ALA A 25 -5.41 -2.35 -9.79
C ALA A 25 -5.46 -0.84 -9.58
N ALA A 26 -6.43 -0.34 -8.80
CA ALA A 26 -6.53 1.08 -8.47
C ALA A 26 -5.37 1.52 -7.57
N PHE A 27 -5.03 0.74 -6.55
CA PHE A 27 -3.94 1.00 -5.63
C PHE A 27 -2.59 1.02 -6.35
N GLY A 28 -2.38 0.10 -7.31
CA GLY A 28 -1.20 0.10 -8.17
C GLY A 28 -0.98 1.44 -8.87
N LYS A 29 -2.05 2.05 -9.42
CA LYS A 29 -1.97 3.38 -10.06
C LYS A 29 -1.56 4.48 -9.09
N ILE A 30 -2.05 4.44 -7.85
CA ILE A 30 -1.67 5.40 -6.80
C ILE A 30 -0.18 5.29 -6.49
N VAL A 31 0.32 4.05 -6.35
CA VAL A 31 1.75 3.79 -6.09
C VAL A 31 2.61 4.24 -7.27
N THR A 32 2.19 3.95 -8.50
CA THR A 32 2.89 4.39 -9.71
C THR A 32 2.95 5.91 -9.77
N SER A 33 1.82 6.62 -9.61
CA SER A 33 1.81 8.10 -9.63
C SER A 33 2.66 8.71 -8.51
N LEU A 34 2.60 8.16 -7.28
CA LEU A 34 3.47 8.62 -6.20
C LEU A 34 4.95 8.44 -6.56
N THR A 35 5.31 7.33 -7.20
CA THR A 35 6.72 7.07 -7.53
C THR A 35 7.17 7.92 -8.71
N ASP A 36 6.42 7.93 -9.79
CA ASP A 36 6.80 8.54 -11.07
C ASP A 36 6.64 10.07 -11.04
N ASP A 37 5.56 10.58 -10.43
CA ASP A 37 5.22 12.01 -10.48
C ASP A 37 5.77 12.81 -9.29
N ILE A 38 6.04 12.15 -8.16
CA ILE A 38 6.49 12.83 -6.92
C ILE A 38 7.93 12.42 -6.57
N ILE A 39 8.23 11.13 -6.50
CA ILE A 39 9.53 10.68 -6.00
C ILE A 39 10.63 10.79 -7.06
N MET A 40 10.41 10.31 -8.28
CA MET A 40 11.41 10.38 -9.35
C MET A 40 11.85 11.81 -9.66
N PRO A 41 10.98 12.84 -9.71
CA PRO A 41 11.41 14.22 -9.90
C PRO A 41 12.26 14.74 -8.74
N MET A 42 11.93 14.36 -7.50
CA MET A 42 12.71 14.73 -6.31
C MET A 42 14.09 14.06 -6.31
N ILE A 43 14.15 12.76 -6.62
CA ILE A 43 15.41 12.03 -6.78
C ILE A 43 16.21 12.61 -7.94
N GLY A 44 15.57 12.91 -9.06
CA GLY A 44 16.20 13.52 -10.22
C GLY A 44 16.82 14.88 -9.89
N LYS A 45 16.13 15.70 -9.08
CA LYS A 45 16.66 16.99 -8.62
C LYS A 45 17.86 16.85 -7.68
N ILE A 46 17.92 15.80 -6.86
CA ILE A 46 19.00 15.60 -5.87
C ILE A 46 20.21 14.89 -6.47
N PHE A 47 19.98 13.86 -7.29
CA PHE A 47 21.01 12.97 -7.82
C PHE A 47 21.34 13.21 -9.30
N GLY A 48 20.69 14.18 -9.95
CA GLY A 48 20.95 14.55 -11.35
C GLY A 48 20.23 13.69 -12.39
N GLY A 49 19.25 12.87 -11.97
CA GLY A 49 18.52 11.93 -12.80
C GLY A 49 19.06 10.50 -12.69
N LEU A 50 18.21 9.55 -12.32
CA LEU A 50 18.50 8.11 -12.37
C LEU A 50 17.95 7.52 -13.68
N ASP A 51 18.25 8.16 -14.82
CA ASP A 51 17.85 7.66 -16.12
C ASP A 51 19.06 7.21 -16.94
N PHE A 52 19.14 5.90 -17.14
CA PHE A 52 20.14 5.24 -17.97
C PHE A 52 19.60 4.91 -19.37
N SER A 53 18.38 5.32 -19.73
CA SER A 53 17.73 4.98 -21.01
C SER A 53 18.58 5.35 -22.25
N GLY A 54 19.42 6.39 -22.13
CA GLY A 54 20.36 6.82 -23.19
C GLY A 54 21.50 5.84 -23.47
N TYR A 55 21.72 4.83 -22.64
CA TYR A 55 22.73 3.79 -22.87
C TYR A 55 22.14 2.64 -23.68
N PHE A 56 22.30 2.70 -25.01
CA PHE A 56 21.84 1.66 -25.91
C PHE A 56 22.83 1.43 -27.04
N LEU A 57 22.77 0.23 -27.61
CA LEU A 57 23.56 -0.16 -28.77
C LEU A 57 22.64 -0.35 -29.97
N THR A 58 22.93 0.35 -31.08
CA THR A 58 22.24 0.18 -32.35
C THR A 58 22.74 -1.10 -33.03
N LEU A 59 21.83 -2.03 -33.30
CA LEU A 59 22.16 -3.32 -33.93
C LEU A 59 21.80 -3.36 -35.42
N GLY A 60 21.11 -2.34 -35.93
CA GLY A 60 20.66 -2.28 -37.32
C GLY A 60 20.82 -0.90 -37.95
N PRO A 61 20.63 -0.81 -39.28
CA PRO A 61 20.71 0.44 -39.99
C PRO A 61 19.60 1.39 -39.54
N ILE A 62 19.99 2.63 -39.23
CA ILE A 62 19.04 3.71 -38.95
C ILE A 62 18.49 4.18 -40.31
N PRO A 63 17.16 4.28 -40.49
CA PRO A 63 16.57 4.78 -41.73
C PRO A 63 17.17 6.14 -42.12
N ALA A 64 17.60 6.28 -43.37
CA ALA A 64 18.26 7.51 -43.85
C ALA A 64 17.36 8.76 -43.78
N ASP A 65 16.04 8.56 -43.75
CA ASP A 65 15.04 9.63 -43.63
C ASP A 65 14.68 9.98 -42.16
N TYR A 66 15.36 9.38 -41.18
CA TYR A 66 15.08 9.61 -39.77
C TYR A 66 15.62 10.97 -39.31
N LYS A 67 14.71 11.93 -39.11
CA LYS A 67 15.01 13.29 -38.61
C LYS A 67 14.87 13.44 -37.09
N GLY A 68 14.63 12.34 -36.37
CA GLY A 68 14.45 12.34 -34.92
C GLY A 68 15.78 12.37 -34.16
N SER A 69 15.69 12.41 -32.83
CA SER A 69 16.88 12.39 -31.98
C SER A 69 17.55 11.02 -32.01
N LEU A 70 18.79 10.96 -32.50
CA LEU A 70 19.63 9.76 -32.47
C LEU A 70 20.11 9.39 -31.05
N ALA A 71 19.85 10.25 -30.06
CA ALA A 71 20.17 10.02 -28.66
C ALA A 71 18.99 9.47 -27.84
N SER A 72 17.79 9.38 -28.43
CA SER A 72 16.59 8.91 -27.75
C SER A 72 16.31 7.44 -28.07
N TYR A 73 16.53 6.57 -27.10
CA TYR A 73 16.21 5.14 -27.21
C TYR A 73 14.75 4.92 -27.61
N ALA A 74 13.83 5.68 -27.01
CA ALA A 74 12.40 5.58 -27.26
C ALA A 74 12.03 5.94 -28.71
N ASP A 75 12.65 6.97 -29.28
CA ASP A 75 12.32 7.43 -30.62
C ASP A 75 12.94 6.55 -31.71
N LEU A 76 14.13 6.00 -31.47
CA LEU A 76 14.74 5.00 -32.37
C LEU A 76 13.97 3.67 -32.33
N LYS A 77 13.47 3.27 -31.15
CA LYS A 77 12.64 2.06 -30.99
C LYS A 77 11.32 2.19 -31.75
N LYS A 78 10.68 3.37 -31.70
CA LYS A 78 9.48 3.67 -32.49
C LYS A 78 9.74 3.67 -34.00
N ALA A 79 10.94 4.06 -34.43
CA ALA A 79 11.36 4.01 -35.83
C ALA A 79 11.66 2.60 -36.35
N GLY A 80 11.49 1.56 -35.51
CA GLY A 80 11.71 0.17 -35.90
C GLY A 80 13.19 -0.22 -35.99
N VAL A 81 14.10 0.61 -35.45
CA VAL A 81 15.52 0.29 -35.41
C VAL A 81 15.76 -0.81 -34.37
N PRO A 82 16.43 -1.92 -34.72
CA PRO A 82 16.83 -2.92 -33.75
C PRO A 82 17.84 -2.32 -32.77
N LEU A 83 17.46 -2.19 -31.50
CA LEU A 83 18.27 -1.56 -30.46
C LEU A 83 18.39 -2.49 -29.25
N LEU A 84 19.59 -2.60 -28.71
CA LEU A 84 19.85 -3.24 -27.42
C LEU A 84 19.96 -2.15 -26.35
N GLY A 85 18.83 -1.85 -25.71
CA GLY A 85 18.73 -0.85 -24.65
C GLY A 85 19.02 -1.44 -23.28
N TYR A 86 20.29 -1.73 -22.98
CA TYR A 86 20.68 -2.22 -21.66
C TYR A 86 20.49 -1.14 -20.58
N GLY A 87 20.63 0.13 -20.97
CA GLY A 87 20.36 1.29 -20.13
C GLY A 87 18.92 1.35 -19.65
N GLU A 88 17.95 1.18 -20.54
CA GLU A 88 16.52 1.12 -20.19
C GLU A 88 16.26 -0.01 -19.19
N PHE A 89 16.84 -1.19 -19.42
CA PHE A 89 16.71 -2.31 -18.48
C PHE A 89 17.23 -1.95 -17.08
N VAL A 90 18.40 -1.32 -16.98
CA VAL A 90 18.96 -0.86 -15.69
C VAL A 90 18.07 0.20 -15.06
N THR A 91 17.55 1.18 -15.82
CA THR A 91 16.57 2.15 -15.33
C THR A 91 15.35 1.45 -14.72
N GLN A 92 14.78 0.46 -15.41
CA GLN A 92 13.63 -0.30 -14.92
C GLN A 92 13.95 -1.10 -13.64
N VAL A 93 15.14 -1.68 -13.53
CA VAL A 93 15.59 -2.38 -12.31
C VAL A 93 15.71 -1.40 -11.13
N VAL A 94 16.32 -0.24 -11.35
CA VAL A 94 16.46 0.80 -10.31
C VAL A 94 15.08 1.30 -9.87
N ASN A 95 14.19 1.60 -10.82
CA ASN A 95 12.82 2.02 -10.54
C ASN A 95 12.05 0.96 -9.75
N PHE A 96 12.17 -0.32 -10.12
CA PHE A 96 11.55 -1.41 -9.39
C PHE A 96 12.01 -1.47 -7.92
N VAL A 97 13.33 -1.32 -7.67
CA VAL A 97 13.87 -1.29 -6.30
C VAL A 97 13.34 -0.10 -5.51
N ILE A 98 13.23 1.08 -6.14
CA ILE A 98 12.68 2.28 -5.51
C ILE A 98 11.19 2.08 -5.16
N VAL A 99 10.38 1.61 -6.12
CA VAL A 99 8.95 1.31 -5.90
C VAL A 99 8.78 0.28 -4.79
N ALA A 100 9.54 -0.81 -4.83
CA ALA A 100 9.48 -1.86 -3.81
C ALA A 100 9.82 -1.31 -2.41
N PHE A 101 10.84 -0.46 -2.30
CA PHE A 101 11.21 0.19 -1.05
C PHE A 101 10.11 1.15 -0.54
N ILE A 102 9.47 1.91 -1.43
CA ILE A 102 8.36 2.81 -1.07
C ILE A 102 7.15 2.01 -0.62
N ILE A 103 6.75 0.97 -1.35
CA ILE A 103 5.64 0.10 -0.96
C ILE A 103 5.93 -0.49 0.43
N PHE A 104 7.16 -0.94 0.68
CA PHE A 104 7.56 -1.43 2.00
C PHE A 104 7.40 -0.36 3.09
N LEU A 105 7.82 0.88 2.85
CA LEU A 105 7.64 1.97 3.81
C LEU A 105 6.17 2.30 4.06
N LEU A 106 5.34 2.31 3.01
CA LEU A 106 3.90 2.54 3.13
C LEU A 106 3.22 1.43 3.94
N LEU A 107 3.49 0.16 3.62
CA LEU A 107 2.98 -0.98 4.37
C LEU A 107 3.45 -0.95 5.81
N ARG A 108 4.72 -0.59 6.05
CA ARG A 108 5.25 -0.41 7.42
C ARG A 108 4.52 0.71 8.16
N ALA A 109 4.24 1.83 7.50
CA ALA A 109 3.52 2.94 8.11
C ALA A 109 2.08 2.55 8.49
N VAL A 110 1.37 1.87 7.58
CA VAL A 110 0.01 1.36 7.84
C VAL A 110 0.02 0.33 8.97
N ASN A 111 0.93 -0.64 8.93
CA ASN A 111 1.05 -1.66 9.98
C ASN A 111 1.40 -1.04 11.33
N LYS A 112 2.27 -0.02 11.36
CA LYS A 112 2.61 0.73 12.58
C LYS A 112 1.41 1.51 13.13
N ALA A 113 0.65 2.18 12.26
CA ALA A 113 -0.53 2.95 12.66
C ALA A 113 -1.66 2.04 13.20
N MET A 114 -1.89 0.90 12.56
CA MET A 114 -2.84 -0.11 13.04
C MET A 114 -2.40 -0.71 14.38
N ALA A 115 -1.10 -0.98 14.54
CA ALA A 115 -0.56 -1.49 15.79
C ALA A 115 -0.67 -0.47 16.94
N SER A 116 -0.46 0.83 16.68
CA SER A 116 -0.62 1.86 17.71
C SER A 116 -2.08 2.01 18.14
N VAL A 117 -3.04 2.01 17.19
CA VAL A 117 -4.48 2.11 17.52
C VAL A 117 -4.96 0.88 18.31
N ALA A 118 -4.47 -0.31 17.98
CA ALA A 118 -4.79 -1.53 18.73
C ALA A 118 -4.19 -1.51 20.15
N ALA A 119 -2.96 -1.02 20.30
CA ALA A 119 -2.30 -0.88 21.60
C ALA A 119 -2.99 0.19 22.48
N ASP A 120 -3.43 1.30 21.88
CA ASP A 120 -4.15 2.36 22.57
C ASP A 120 -5.52 1.86 23.07
N LYS A 121 -6.26 1.11 22.24
CA LYS A 121 -7.52 0.45 22.65
C LYS A 121 -7.32 -0.55 23.79
N ALA A 122 -6.29 -1.40 23.71
CA ALA A 122 -6.02 -2.38 24.77
C ALA A 122 -5.63 -1.70 26.10
N ARG A 123 -4.98 -0.54 26.04
CA ARG A 123 -4.63 0.26 27.22
C ARG A 123 -5.86 0.96 27.82
N GLU A 124 -6.80 1.38 26.98
CA GLU A 124 -8.06 1.99 27.40
C GLU A 124 -8.98 0.95 28.08
N GLU A 125 -9.05 -0.26 27.53
CA GLU A 125 -9.75 -1.40 28.16
C GLU A 125 -9.11 -1.84 29.49
N ALA A 126 -7.78 -1.80 29.60
CA ALA A 126 -7.07 -2.11 30.84
C ALA A 126 -7.12 -0.99 31.90
N ALA A 127 -7.32 0.26 31.46
CA ALA A 127 -7.44 1.43 32.34
C ALA A 127 -8.88 1.67 32.82
N THR A 128 -9.86 1.01 32.23
CA THR A 128 -11.22 0.99 32.77
C THR A 128 -11.18 0.12 34.03
N PRO A 129 -11.47 0.66 35.23
CA PRO A 129 -11.60 -0.17 36.41
C PRO A 129 -12.63 -1.25 36.08
N ALA A 130 -12.22 -2.52 36.16
CA ALA A 130 -13.16 -3.62 36.00
C ALA A 130 -14.36 -3.33 36.91
N PRO A 131 -15.60 -3.39 36.40
CA PRO A 131 -16.77 -3.22 37.25
C PRO A 131 -16.59 -4.17 38.44
N ASP A 132 -16.75 -3.64 39.65
CA ASP A 132 -16.61 -4.43 40.87
C ASP A 132 -17.37 -5.75 40.67
N SER A 133 -16.68 -6.88 40.88
CA SER A 133 -17.30 -8.19 40.69
C SER A 133 -18.64 -8.26 41.44
N ALA A 134 -19.64 -8.96 40.88
CA ALA A 134 -20.98 -9.02 41.46
C ALA A 134 -20.96 -9.39 42.96
N GLU A 135 -20.00 -10.20 43.36
CA GLU A 135 -19.76 -10.58 44.76
C GLU A 135 -19.28 -9.41 45.64
N VAL A 136 -18.38 -8.55 45.15
CA VAL A 136 -17.93 -7.34 45.86
C VAL A 136 -19.07 -6.32 46.00
N VAL A 137 -19.94 -6.21 45.00
CA VAL A 137 -21.16 -5.38 45.07
C VAL A 137 -22.11 -5.93 46.14
N LEU A 138 -22.38 -7.24 46.12
CA LEU A 138 -23.23 -7.91 47.10
C LEU A 138 -22.69 -7.76 48.53
N LEU A 139 -21.38 -7.89 48.71
CA LEU A 139 -20.73 -7.74 50.02
C LEU A 139 -20.83 -6.30 50.55
N ARG A 140 -20.79 -5.28 49.68
CA ARG A 140 -21.04 -3.89 50.08
C ARG A 140 -22.48 -3.69 50.52
N GLU A 141 -23.45 -4.20 49.76
CA GLU A 141 -24.88 -4.12 50.13
C GLU A 141 -25.16 -4.82 51.47
N ILE A 142 -24.59 -6.01 51.69
CA ILE A 142 -24.71 -6.74 52.96
C ILE A 142 -24.09 -5.94 54.11
N ARG A 143 -22.90 -5.35 53.92
CA ARG A 143 -22.26 -4.52 54.94
C ARG A 143 -23.14 -3.33 55.32
N ASP A 144 -23.71 -2.66 54.33
CA ASP A 144 -24.52 -1.46 54.53
C ASP A 144 -25.86 -1.80 55.23
N GLU A 145 -26.49 -2.93 54.86
CA GLU A 145 -27.64 -3.53 55.57
C GLU A 145 -27.31 -3.86 57.04
N LEU A 146 -26.13 -4.44 57.29
CA LEU A 146 -25.69 -4.79 58.64
C LEU A 146 -25.37 -3.56 59.49
N GLN A 147 -24.72 -2.53 58.94
CA GLN A 147 -24.50 -1.27 59.64
C GLN A 147 -25.82 -0.57 59.97
N LYS A 148 -26.78 -0.61 59.05
CA LYS A 148 -28.11 -0.04 59.27
C LYS A 148 -28.86 -0.75 60.39
N ARG A 149 -28.67 -2.07 60.54
CA ARG A 149 -29.21 -2.85 61.66
C ARG A 149 -28.43 -2.67 62.96
N SER A 150 -27.11 -2.54 62.91
CA SER A 150 -26.28 -2.36 64.11
C SER A 150 -26.41 -0.96 64.71
N GLY A 151 -26.73 0.06 63.90
CA GLY A 151 -27.03 1.41 64.37
C GLY A 151 -28.49 1.63 64.82
N ALA A 152 -29.34 0.60 64.71
CA ALA A 152 -30.75 0.65 65.13
C ALA A 152 -31.00 -0.03 66.49
N ALA A 153 -29.94 -0.37 67.22
CA ALA A 153 -29.96 -0.88 68.60
C ALA A 153 -29.25 0.11 69.53
#